data_AF-A0A952XD25-F1
#
_entry.id   AF-A0A952XD25-F1
#
_cell.length_a   1.000
_cell.length_b   1.000
_cell.length_c   1.000
_cell.angle_alpha   90.00
_cell.angle_beta   90.00
_cell.angle_gamma   90.00
#
_symmetry.space_group_name_H-M   'P 1'
#
loop_
_entity.id
_entity.type
_entity.pdbx_description
1 polymer ?
#
loop_
_entity_poly.entity_id
_entity_poly.type
_entity_poly.pdbx_seq_one_letter_code
_entity_poly.pdbx_strand_id
1 'polypeptide(L)'
;METTEKIVEAYVRYVRHWATIPNVRCDGQQEIDLIAVDPTSGKHYHIETSVSVSQGFSKLTAKTFDPELRKQRVHQASMRRTLGFFVDHKFGTKAVKDKLAKYGFSESDNHKIIVTWGWTEDAKTAAKIAGIELWDFREIIRDIASEIRDARSYFTDDTLRTINLYVQATEGAARSIRTASNPQEFGRRAPARVIDNQKNSAPFWVYRNSVVRRARLHRAACTYCNDGAGMHRVGSRYNDEWRPFASERDAKAFLASTGYDDAKNCGVCMGPR
;
A
#
# COMPACT_ATOMS: atom_id res chain seq x y z
N MET A 1 -6.46 -5.71 16.86
CA MET A 1 -6.38 -5.98 15.42
C MET A 1 -4.96 -6.30 14.99
N GLU A 2 -4.77 -7.53 14.55
CA GLU A 2 -3.55 -8.02 13.91
C GLU A 2 -3.36 -7.41 12.51
N THR A 3 -2.14 -7.41 11.99
CA THR A 3 -1.83 -6.85 10.66
C THR A 3 -2.64 -7.50 9.54
N THR A 4 -2.90 -8.81 9.62
CA THR A 4 -3.68 -9.54 8.61
C THR A 4 -5.14 -9.10 8.61
N GLU A 5 -5.72 -8.85 9.78
CA GLU A 5 -7.08 -8.34 9.91
C GLU A 5 -7.19 -6.91 9.36
N LYS A 6 -6.18 -6.05 9.57
CA LYS A 6 -6.12 -4.70 8.97
C LYS A 6 -6.12 -4.75 7.45
N ILE A 7 -5.38 -5.69 6.87
CA ILE A 7 -5.33 -5.91 5.41
C ILE A 7 -6.70 -6.36 4.90
N VAL A 8 -7.36 -7.29 5.60
CA VAL A 8 -8.72 -7.73 5.24
C VAL A 8 -9.73 -6.59 5.37
N GLU A 9 -9.66 -5.80 6.45
CA GLU A 9 -10.53 -4.62 6.61
C GLU A 9 -10.32 -3.63 5.45
N ALA A 10 -9.06 -3.33 5.09
CA ALA A 10 -8.75 -2.45 3.97
C ALA A 10 -9.33 -2.99 2.65
N TYR A 11 -9.21 -4.28 2.38
CA TYR A 11 -9.86 -4.90 1.22
C TYR A 11 -11.37 -4.69 1.21
N VAL A 12 -12.02 -5.00 2.33
CA VAL A 12 -13.47 -4.88 2.45
C VAL A 12 -13.93 -3.44 2.28
N ARG A 13 -13.19 -2.47 2.81
CA ARG A 13 -13.55 -1.04 2.70
C ARG A 13 -13.26 -0.44 1.32
N TYR A 14 -12.10 -0.72 0.77
CA TYR A 14 -11.60 0.02 -0.40
C TYR A 14 -11.79 -0.72 -1.72
N VAL A 15 -11.85 -2.05 -1.70
CA VAL A 15 -12.11 -2.86 -2.90
C VAL A 15 -13.58 -3.28 -2.96
N ARG A 16 -14.16 -3.71 -1.83
CA ARG A 16 -15.58 -4.13 -1.79
C ARG A 16 -16.55 -2.99 -1.53
N HIS A 17 -16.06 -1.84 -1.05
CA HIS A 17 -16.88 -0.67 -0.68
C HIS A 17 -17.93 -0.97 0.41
N TRP A 18 -17.61 -1.88 1.33
CA TRP A 18 -18.48 -2.25 2.43
C TRP A 18 -18.15 -1.46 3.70
N ALA A 19 -19.17 -1.22 4.52
CA ALA A 19 -18.97 -0.67 5.86
C ALA A 19 -18.46 -1.77 6.79
N THR A 20 -17.54 -1.45 7.70
CA THR A 20 -16.90 -2.44 8.58
C THR A 20 -16.91 -2.03 10.04
N ILE A 21 -16.98 -3.02 10.93
CA ILE A 21 -16.68 -2.86 12.36
C ILE A 21 -15.76 -4.01 12.78
N PRO A 22 -14.52 -3.72 13.17
CA PRO A 22 -13.60 -4.78 13.57
C PRO A 22 -13.50 -5.03 15.07
N ASN A 23 -12.83 -6.14 15.44
CA ASN A 23 -12.53 -6.57 16.82
C ASN A 23 -13.78 -6.54 17.72
N VAL A 24 -14.88 -7.11 17.24
CA VAL A 24 -16.15 -7.07 17.98
C VAL A 24 -16.07 -8.07 19.13
N ARG A 25 -15.88 -7.54 20.33
CA ARG A 25 -15.76 -8.33 21.57
C ARG A 25 -17.08 -9.01 21.92
N CYS A 26 -17.01 -10.30 22.19
CA CYS A 26 -18.12 -11.14 22.65
C CYS A 26 -17.91 -11.55 24.12
N ASP A 27 -18.96 -12.08 24.74
CA ASP A 27 -18.87 -12.60 26.09
C ASP A 27 -17.96 -13.86 26.12
N GLY A 28 -17.30 -14.11 27.26
CA GLY A 28 -16.46 -15.29 27.42
C GLY A 28 -15.12 -15.26 26.66
N GLN A 29 -14.49 -14.09 26.56
CA GLN A 29 -13.20 -13.87 25.87
C GLN A 29 -13.21 -14.24 24.37
N GLN A 30 -14.40 -14.25 23.76
CA GLN A 30 -14.55 -14.46 22.33
C GLN A 30 -14.50 -13.13 21.57
N GLU A 31 -14.13 -13.20 20.30
CA GLU A 31 -14.01 -12.05 19.44
C GLU A 31 -14.33 -12.45 18.00
N ILE A 32 -15.09 -11.57 17.34
CA ILE A 32 -15.32 -11.59 15.90
C ILE A 32 -14.31 -10.62 15.29
N ASP A 33 -13.50 -11.11 14.35
CA ASP A 33 -12.40 -10.33 13.80
C ASP A 33 -12.94 -9.11 13.02
N LEU A 34 -13.95 -9.33 12.17
CA LEU A 34 -14.56 -8.29 11.35
C LEU A 34 -16.04 -8.61 11.05
N ILE A 35 -16.92 -7.64 11.28
CA ILE A 35 -18.26 -7.64 10.65
C ILE A 35 -18.30 -6.58 9.56
N ALA A 36 -19.03 -6.87 8.49
CA ALA A 36 -19.20 -5.95 7.38
C ALA A 36 -20.65 -5.92 6.87
N VAL A 37 -21.03 -4.81 6.25
CA VAL A 37 -22.33 -4.64 5.59
C VAL A 37 -22.09 -4.09 4.20
N ASP A 38 -22.65 -4.77 3.20
CA ASP A 38 -22.72 -4.24 1.85
C ASP A 38 -23.82 -3.16 1.80
N PRO A 39 -23.48 -1.87 1.62
CA PRO A 39 -24.47 -0.80 1.64
C PRO A 39 -25.45 -0.87 0.46
N THR A 40 -25.11 -1.60 -0.61
CA THR A 40 -25.97 -1.72 -1.80
C THR A 40 -27.03 -2.79 -1.63
N SER A 41 -26.64 -3.95 -1.09
CA SER A 41 -27.54 -5.09 -0.94
C SER A 41 -28.14 -5.23 0.46
N GLY A 42 -27.57 -4.56 1.46
CA GLY A 42 -27.93 -4.70 2.87
C GLY A 42 -27.42 -5.99 3.53
N LYS A 43 -26.66 -6.82 2.81
CA LYS A 43 -26.18 -8.11 3.32
C LYS A 43 -25.14 -7.94 4.41
N HIS A 44 -25.24 -8.80 5.43
CA HIS A 44 -24.33 -8.82 6.56
C HIS A 44 -23.29 -9.95 6.44
N TYR A 45 -22.04 -9.63 6.74
CA TYR A 45 -20.91 -10.54 6.61
C TYR A 45 -20.16 -10.66 7.94
N HIS A 46 -20.00 -11.90 8.41
CA HIS A 46 -19.13 -12.26 9.52
C HIS A 46 -17.85 -12.86 8.94
N ILE A 47 -16.74 -12.12 9.09
CA ILE A 47 -15.45 -12.44 8.49
C ILE A 47 -14.45 -12.81 9.59
N GLU A 48 -13.82 -13.98 9.43
CA GLU A 48 -12.82 -14.52 10.34
C GLU A 48 -11.49 -14.71 9.62
N THR A 49 -10.41 -14.19 10.19
CA THR A 49 -9.08 -14.18 9.58
C THR A 49 -8.16 -15.15 10.29
N SER A 50 -7.59 -16.09 9.55
CA SER A 50 -6.56 -16.99 10.06
C SER A 50 -5.51 -17.16 8.99
N VAL A 51 -4.41 -16.45 9.14
CA VAL A 51 -3.30 -16.45 8.19
C VAL A 51 -2.04 -16.91 8.91
N SER A 52 -1.39 -17.93 8.38
CA SER A 52 -0.09 -18.39 8.84
C SER A 52 0.83 -18.53 7.64
N VAL A 53 2.01 -17.93 7.74
CA VAL A 53 3.08 -18.08 6.73
C VAL A 53 3.92 -19.34 6.98
N SER A 54 3.70 -20.05 8.09
CA SER A 54 4.39 -21.30 8.36
C SER A 54 3.93 -22.39 7.39
N GLN A 55 4.86 -23.14 6.81
CA GLN A 55 4.52 -24.14 5.78
C GLN A 55 3.51 -25.18 6.29
N GLY A 56 3.71 -25.70 7.51
CA GLY A 56 2.88 -26.76 8.09
C GLY A 56 1.48 -26.34 8.54
N PHE A 57 1.22 -25.05 8.75
CA PHE A 57 -0.07 -24.54 9.23
C PHE A 57 -0.69 -23.48 8.30
N SER A 58 -0.15 -23.31 7.11
CA SER A 58 -0.61 -22.29 6.14
C SER A 58 -1.99 -22.56 5.57
N LYS A 59 -2.44 -23.82 5.49
CA LYS A 59 -3.73 -24.17 4.86
C LYS A 59 -4.82 -24.49 5.87
N LEU A 60 -6.07 -24.18 5.51
CA LEU A 60 -7.26 -24.69 6.18
C LEU A 60 -7.49 -26.15 5.78
N THR A 61 -7.89 -27.00 6.73
CA THR A 61 -8.07 -28.44 6.52
C THR A 61 -9.45 -28.91 6.97
N ALA A 62 -9.95 -30.00 6.38
CA ALA A 62 -11.17 -30.68 6.80
C ALA A 62 -10.93 -31.72 7.91
N LYS A 63 -9.76 -31.71 8.54
CA LYS A 63 -9.49 -32.60 9.67
C LYS A 63 -10.49 -32.31 10.79
N THR A 64 -10.90 -33.35 11.50
CA THR A 64 -11.82 -33.23 12.63
C THR A 64 -11.26 -32.26 13.66
N PHE A 65 -12.10 -31.32 14.08
CA PHE A 65 -11.80 -30.41 15.17
C PHE A 65 -12.05 -31.13 16.50
N ASP A 66 -11.07 -31.08 17.40
CA ASP A 66 -11.19 -31.62 18.74
C ASP A 66 -10.97 -30.48 19.78
N PRO A 67 -12.02 -30.13 20.55
CA PRO A 67 -11.93 -29.09 21.59
C PRO A 67 -10.93 -29.39 22.71
N GLU A 68 -10.70 -30.66 23.04
CA GLU A 68 -9.78 -31.06 24.09
C GLU A 68 -8.34 -30.99 23.60
N LEU A 69 -8.06 -31.46 22.37
CA LEU A 69 -6.73 -31.25 21.76
C LEU A 69 -6.40 -29.77 21.63
N ARG A 70 -7.40 -28.91 21.34
CA ARG A 70 -7.17 -27.46 21.28
C ARG A 70 -6.68 -26.88 22.61
N LYS A 71 -7.06 -27.44 23.77
CA LYS A 71 -6.54 -26.96 25.06
C LYS A 71 -5.05 -27.28 25.24
N GLN A 72 -4.56 -28.32 24.56
CA GLN A 72 -3.17 -28.74 24.61
C GLN A 72 -2.28 -27.86 23.71
N ARG A 73 -1.28 -27.20 24.30
CA ARG A 73 -0.41 -26.22 23.61
C ARG A 73 0.17 -26.72 22.29
N VAL A 74 0.57 -28.00 22.22
CA VAL A 74 1.18 -28.61 21.03
C VAL A 74 0.21 -28.77 19.85
N HIS A 75 -1.10 -28.85 20.10
CA HIS A 75 -2.12 -29.02 19.07
C HIS A 75 -2.93 -27.74 18.80
N GLN A 76 -2.72 -26.66 19.56
CA GLN A 76 -3.42 -25.40 19.38
C GLN A 76 -3.32 -24.86 17.94
N ALA A 77 -2.09 -24.86 17.39
CA ALA A 77 -1.86 -24.37 16.04
C ALA A 77 -2.59 -25.21 14.99
N SER A 78 -2.53 -26.55 15.06
CA SER A 78 -3.22 -27.42 14.11
C SER A 78 -4.74 -27.33 14.22
N MET A 79 -5.27 -27.29 15.44
CA MET A 79 -6.72 -27.23 15.67
C MET A 79 -7.33 -25.93 15.14
N ARG A 80 -6.64 -24.79 15.31
CA ARG A 80 -7.05 -23.49 14.75
C ARG A 80 -7.04 -23.44 13.21
N ARG A 81 -6.55 -24.50 12.54
CA ARG A 81 -6.52 -24.65 11.08
C ARG A 81 -7.53 -25.68 10.55
N THR A 82 -8.46 -26.11 11.39
CA THR A 82 -9.55 -27.00 10.97
C THR A 82 -10.79 -26.18 10.65
N LEU A 83 -11.58 -26.62 9.67
CA LEU A 83 -12.89 -26.00 9.39
C LEU A 83 -13.82 -26.08 10.61
N GLY A 84 -13.81 -27.20 11.34
CA GLY A 84 -14.63 -27.41 12.53
C GLY A 84 -14.35 -26.36 13.62
N PHE A 85 -13.10 -25.91 13.79
CA PHE A 85 -12.79 -24.82 14.70
C PHE A 85 -13.57 -23.54 14.36
N PHE A 86 -13.70 -23.20 13.08
CA PHE A 86 -14.47 -22.02 12.69
C PHE A 86 -15.96 -22.23 12.90
N VAL A 87 -16.49 -23.36 12.44
CA VAL A 87 -17.91 -23.71 12.58
C VAL A 87 -18.34 -23.67 14.05
N ASP A 88 -17.62 -24.39 14.91
CA ASP A 88 -18.05 -24.60 16.29
C ASP A 88 -17.66 -23.44 17.21
N HIS A 89 -16.49 -22.85 16.98
CA HIS A 89 -15.93 -21.87 17.92
C HIS A 89 -15.98 -20.43 17.46
N LYS A 90 -15.79 -20.16 16.16
CA LYS A 90 -15.82 -18.78 15.65
C LYS A 90 -17.21 -18.34 15.19
N PHE A 91 -18.03 -19.24 14.64
CA PHE A 91 -19.36 -18.92 14.12
C PHE A 91 -20.52 -19.46 14.96
N GLY A 92 -20.32 -20.60 15.64
CA GLY A 92 -21.42 -21.40 16.20
C GLY A 92 -21.79 -21.08 17.65
N THR A 93 -20.93 -20.38 18.39
CA THR A 93 -21.14 -20.17 19.82
C THR A 93 -22.29 -19.21 20.10
N LYS A 94 -22.98 -19.41 21.23
CA LYS A 94 -24.08 -18.54 21.64
C LYS A 94 -23.63 -17.08 21.80
N ALA A 95 -22.45 -16.86 22.39
CA ALA A 95 -21.91 -15.51 22.60
C ALA A 95 -21.68 -14.74 21.29
N VAL A 96 -21.19 -15.42 20.25
CA VAL A 96 -21.03 -14.83 18.91
C VAL A 96 -22.39 -14.52 18.30
N LYS A 97 -23.31 -15.50 18.29
CA LYS A 97 -24.66 -15.31 17.73
C LYS A 97 -25.42 -14.17 18.40
N ASP A 98 -25.40 -14.13 19.73
CA ASP A 98 -26.03 -13.06 20.53
C ASP A 98 -25.41 -11.69 20.21
N LYS A 99 -24.08 -11.64 20.01
CA LYS A 99 -23.39 -10.39 19.63
C LYS A 99 -23.79 -9.94 18.23
N LEU A 100 -23.77 -10.84 17.24
CA LEU A 100 -24.17 -10.55 15.86
C LEU A 100 -25.62 -10.03 15.78
N ALA A 101 -26.55 -10.61 16.55
CA ALA A 101 -27.93 -10.16 16.60
C ALA A 101 -28.06 -8.68 17.04
N LYS A 102 -27.19 -8.19 17.93
CA LYS A 102 -27.14 -6.78 18.33
C LYS A 102 -26.71 -5.84 17.21
N TYR A 103 -26.04 -6.36 16.19
CA TYR A 103 -25.63 -5.63 14.98
C TYR A 103 -26.58 -5.85 13.80
N GLY A 104 -27.76 -6.42 14.02
CA GLY A 104 -28.78 -6.60 12.98
C GLY A 104 -28.66 -7.87 12.14
N PHE A 105 -27.71 -8.76 12.46
CA PHE A 105 -27.59 -10.04 11.78
C PHE A 105 -28.77 -10.96 12.15
N SER A 106 -29.32 -11.64 11.14
CA SER A 106 -30.29 -12.73 11.30
C SER A 106 -29.72 -14.04 10.75
N GLU A 107 -30.33 -15.19 11.07
CA GLU A 107 -29.84 -16.47 10.54
C GLU A 107 -29.92 -16.55 9.00
N SER A 108 -30.89 -15.88 8.39
CA SER A 108 -31.07 -15.86 6.94
C SER A 108 -30.13 -14.89 6.21
N ASP A 109 -29.50 -13.96 6.93
CA ASP A 109 -28.66 -12.89 6.37
C ASP A 109 -27.24 -12.88 6.96
N ASN A 110 -26.81 -13.96 7.61
CA ASN A 110 -25.46 -14.07 8.16
C ASN A 110 -24.53 -14.82 7.19
N HIS A 111 -23.88 -14.07 6.30
CA HIS A 111 -22.88 -14.61 5.39
C HIS A 111 -21.54 -14.80 6.10
N LYS A 112 -21.02 -16.02 6.11
CA LYS A 112 -19.78 -16.38 6.82
C LYS A 112 -18.62 -16.48 5.85
N ILE A 113 -17.51 -15.81 6.16
CA ILE A 113 -16.28 -15.83 5.36
C ILE A 113 -15.11 -16.25 6.25
N ILE A 114 -14.27 -17.15 5.75
CA ILE A 114 -12.95 -17.44 6.33
C ILE A 114 -11.87 -16.94 5.37
N VAL A 115 -11.02 -16.05 5.85
CA VAL A 115 -9.82 -15.59 5.14
C VAL A 115 -8.61 -16.41 5.58
N THR A 116 -7.91 -17.00 4.61
CA THR A 116 -6.78 -17.89 4.88
C THR A 116 -5.73 -17.86 3.75
N TRP A 117 -4.51 -18.35 4.02
CA TRP A 117 -3.43 -18.48 3.01
C TRP A 117 -3.63 -19.66 2.02
N GLY A 118 -4.85 -20.19 1.96
CA GLY A 118 -5.24 -21.36 1.16
C GLY A 118 -5.90 -22.46 2.00
N TRP A 119 -6.29 -23.53 1.32
CA TRP A 119 -7.05 -24.66 1.89
C TRP A 119 -6.76 -25.96 1.13
N THR A 120 -7.19 -27.09 1.70
CA THR A 120 -7.30 -28.37 0.98
C THR A 120 -8.62 -28.47 0.21
N GLU A 121 -8.71 -29.31 -0.82
CA GLU A 121 -9.97 -29.47 -1.58
C GLU A 121 -11.11 -30.04 -0.72
N ASP A 122 -10.79 -30.93 0.22
CA ASP A 122 -11.78 -31.42 1.19
C ASP A 122 -12.31 -30.29 2.07
N ALA A 123 -11.44 -29.36 2.50
CA ALA A 123 -11.84 -28.21 3.31
C ALA A 123 -12.72 -27.24 2.51
N LYS A 124 -12.41 -27.05 1.22
CA LYS A 124 -13.22 -26.25 0.29
C LYS A 124 -14.62 -26.84 0.12
N THR A 125 -14.70 -28.15 -0.09
CA THR A 125 -15.96 -28.87 -0.26
C THR A 125 -16.80 -28.82 1.02
N ALA A 126 -16.17 -29.09 2.16
CA ALA A 126 -16.84 -29.02 3.46
C ALA A 126 -17.31 -27.58 3.81
N ALA A 127 -16.51 -26.56 3.49
CA ALA A 127 -16.89 -25.16 3.70
C ALA A 127 -18.12 -24.77 2.86
N LYS A 128 -18.16 -25.20 1.59
CA LYS A 128 -19.32 -24.98 0.72
C LYS A 128 -20.59 -25.64 1.27
N ILE A 129 -20.49 -26.88 1.77
CA ILE A 129 -21.61 -27.59 2.41
C ILE A 129 -22.07 -26.83 3.66
N ALA A 130 -21.14 -26.27 4.44
CA ALA A 130 -21.44 -25.48 5.63
C ALA A 130 -21.94 -24.04 5.33
N GLY A 131 -22.07 -23.65 4.05
CA GLY A 131 -22.46 -22.29 3.68
C GLY A 131 -21.41 -21.23 4.04
N ILE A 132 -20.13 -21.60 4.05
CA ILE A 132 -19.01 -20.73 4.39
C ILE A 132 -18.20 -20.43 3.12
N GLU A 133 -17.99 -19.15 2.84
CA GLU A 133 -17.13 -18.69 1.76
C GLU A 133 -15.66 -18.66 2.20
N LEU A 134 -14.76 -19.06 1.31
CA LEU A 134 -13.33 -19.06 1.56
C LEU A 134 -12.66 -17.99 0.71
N TRP A 135 -11.94 -17.08 1.36
CA TRP A 135 -11.14 -16.06 0.70
C TRP A 135 -9.65 -16.37 0.85
N ASP A 136 -8.94 -16.31 -0.27
CA ASP A 136 -7.49 -16.46 -0.28
C ASP A 136 -6.84 -15.10 0.00
N PHE A 137 -6.11 -15.03 1.11
CA PHE A 137 -5.44 -13.81 1.54
C PHE A 137 -4.44 -13.27 0.50
N ARG A 138 -3.89 -14.14 -0.36
CA ARG A 138 -2.97 -13.75 -1.43
C ARG A 138 -3.69 -12.99 -2.54
N GLU A 139 -4.90 -13.41 -2.88
CA GLU A 139 -5.73 -12.70 -3.88
C GLU A 139 -6.18 -11.35 -3.31
N ILE A 140 -6.56 -11.29 -2.03
CA ILE A 140 -6.88 -10.03 -1.34
C ILE A 140 -5.76 -8.98 -1.49
N ILE A 141 -4.51 -9.37 -1.22
CA ILE A 141 -3.37 -8.44 -1.37
C ILE A 141 -3.20 -8.01 -2.83
N ARG A 142 -3.40 -8.91 -3.80
CA ARG A 142 -3.28 -8.59 -5.23
C ARG A 142 -4.38 -7.64 -5.68
N ASP A 143 -5.61 -7.84 -5.22
CA ASP A 143 -6.74 -6.98 -5.53
C ASP A 143 -6.51 -5.57 -4.99
N ILE A 144 -6.10 -5.45 -3.71
CA ILE A 144 -5.72 -4.15 -3.14
C ILE A 144 -4.61 -3.51 -3.96
N ALA A 145 -3.53 -4.26 -4.26
CA ALA A 145 -2.40 -3.75 -5.01
C ALA A 145 -2.77 -3.29 -6.42
N SER A 146 -3.72 -3.97 -7.07
CA SER A 146 -4.26 -3.60 -8.38
C SER A 146 -5.07 -2.31 -8.29
N GLU A 147 -5.97 -2.22 -7.31
CA GLU A 147 -6.85 -1.06 -7.11
C GLU A 147 -6.04 0.23 -6.84
N ILE A 148 -4.98 0.13 -6.03
CA ILE A 148 -4.19 1.30 -5.63
C ILE A 148 -3.00 1.58 -6.55
N ARG A 149 -2.80 0.80 -7.62
CA ARG A 149 -1.60 0.91 -8.47
C ARG A 149 -1.47 2.29 -9.11
N ASP A 150 -2.58 2.78 -9.67
CA ASP A 150 -2.61 4.04 -10.42
C ASP A 150 -3.05 5.23 -9.56
N ALA A 151 -3.38 4.98 -8.29
CA ALA A 151 -3.77 6.01 -7.36
C ALA A 151 -2.58 6.94 -7.05
N ARG A 152 -2.70 8.20 -7.47
CA ARG A 152 -1.73 9.26 -7.18
C ARG A 152 -2.01 10.00 -5.87
N SER A 153 -3.13 9.69 -5.22
CA SER A 153 -3.54 10.29 -3.96
C SER A 153 -2.73 9.73 -2.79
N TYR A 154 -2.52 10.57 -1.78
CA TYR A 154 -1.96 10.13 -0.52
C TYR A 154 -3.01 9.32 0.25
N PHE A 155 -2.73 8.05 0.51
CA PHE A 155 -3.57 7.22 1.37
C PHE A 155 -3.32 7.58 2.84
N THR A 156 -4.36 8.00 3.55
CA THR A 156 -4.32 8.22 5.01
C THR A 156 -4.36 6.92 5.80
N ASP A 157 -4.79 5.83 5.16
CA ASP A 157 -4.73 4.49 5.73
C ASP A 157 -3.33 3.91 5.60
N ASP A 158 -2.67 3.64 6.74
CA ASP A 158 -1.30 3.13 6.79
C ASP A 158 -1.13 1.78 6.08
N THR A 159 -2.16 0.94 6.07
CA THR A 159 -2.13 -0.38 5.42
C THR A 159 -2.08 -0.20 3.92
N LEU A 160 -2.99 0.61 3.36
CA LEU A 160 -2.97 0.95 1.94
C LEU A 160 -1.70 1.68 1.55
N ARG A 161 -1.24 2.63 2.38
CA ARG A 161 -0.02 3.38 2.12
C ARG A 161 1.19 2.45 2.05
N THR A 162 1.29 1.49 2.96
CA THR A 162 2.37 0.50 2.99
C THR A 162 2.34 -0.39 1.75
N ILE A 163 1.17 -0.90 1.37
CA ILE A 163 1.03 -1.73 0.16
C ILE A 163 1.36 -0.90 -1.10
N ASN A 164 0.87 0.34 -1.20
CA ASN A 164 1.16 1.24 -2.32
C ASN A 164 2.67 1.51 -2.45
N LEU A 165 3.36 1.81 -1.34
CA LEU A 165 4.80 2.00 -1.32
C LEU A 165 5.56 0.75 -1.76
N TYR A 166 5.12 -0.44 -1.32
CA TYR A 166 5.71 -1.71 -1.73
C TYR A 166 5.54 -1.97 -3.24
N VAL A 167 4.35 -1.71 -3.79
CA VAL A 167 4.07 -1.83 -5.23
C VAL A 167 4.98 -0.88 -6.02
N GLN A 168 5.08 0.39 -5.62
CA GLN A 168 5.95 1.36 -6.29
C GLN A 168 7.43 0.97 -6.23
N ALA A 169 7.91 0.43 -5.11
CA ALA A 169 9.29 -0.02 -4.97
C ALA A 169 9.61 -1.22 -5.87
N THR A 170 8.70 -2.18 -5.96
CA THR A 170 8.88 -3.39 -6.80
C THR A 170 8.80 -3.07 -8.29
N GLU A 171 7.88 -2.20 -8.71
CA GLU A 171 7.80 -1.74 -10.09
C GLU A 171 8.99 -0.85 -10.49
N GLY A 172 9.44 0.03 -9.59
CA GLY A 172 10.63 0.85 -9.80
C GLY A 172 11.87 -0.02 -10.03
N ALA A 173 12.06 -1.05 -9.20
CA ALA A 173 13.15 -2.02 -9.37
C ALA A 173 13.05 -2.78 -10.70
N ALA A 174 11.86 -3.25 -11.07
CA ALA A 174 11.65 -3.96 -12.33
C ALA A 174 11.94 -3.07 -13.56
N ARG A 175 11.58 -1.79 -13.52
CA ARG A 175 11.91 -0.82 -14.58
C ARG A 175 13.42 -0.59 -14.68
N SER A 176 14.11 -0.41 -13.56
CA SER A 176 15.57 -0.25 -13.53
C SER A 176 16.31 -1.46 -14.13
N ILE A 177 15.85 -2.68 -13.81
CA ILE A 177 16.40 -3.92 -14.38
C ILE A 177 16.18 -3.96 -15.89
N ARG A 178 14.96 -3.68 -16.39
CA ARG A 178 14.67 -3.68 -17.83
C ARG A 178 15.51 -2.67 -18.61
N THR A 179 15.72 -1.47 -18.06
CA THR A 179 16.59 -0.46 -18.67
C THR A 179 18.06 -0.90 -18.70
N ALA A 180 18.52 -1.63 -17.68
CA ALA A 180 19.88 -2.16 -17.65
C ALA A 180 20.09 -3.37 -18.57
N SER A 181 19.08 -4.22 -18.75
CA SER A 181 19.17 -5.46 -19.52
C SER A 181 18.94 -5.31 -21.03
N ASN A 182 18.51 -4.14 -21.52
CA ASN A 182 18.38 -3.88 -22.95
C ASN A 182 19.13 -2.60 -23.38
N PRO A 183 20.48 -2.64 -23.47
CA PRO A 183 21.27 -1.50 -23.92
C PRO A 183 21.06 -1.13 -25.40
N GLN A 184 20.47 -2.02 -26.21
CA GLN A 184 20.44 -1.90 -27.67
C GLN A 184 19.29 -1.05 -28.24
N GLU A 185 18.27 -0.68 -27.46
CA GLU A 185 17.16 0.15 -27.96
C GLU A 185 17.41 1.67 -27.91
N PHE A 186 18.58 2.12 -27.46
CA PHE A 186 18.98 3.54 -27.58
C PHE A 186 19.53 3.92 -28.98
N GLY A 187 19.54 2.99 -29.94
CA GLY A 187 20.10 3.21 -31.29
C GLY A 187 19.17 3.79 -32.35
N ARG A 188 17.86 3.96 -32.10
CA ARG A 188 16.90 4.46 -33.12
C ARG A 188 15.85 5.41 -32.54
N ARG A 189 16.27 6.49 -31.89
CA ARG A 189 15.41 7.68 -31.84
C ARG A 189 15.59 8.42 -33.17
N ALA A 190 14.45 8.83 -33.75
CA ALA A 190 14.36 9.79 -34.85
C ALA A 190 15.43 10.88 -34.70
N PRO A 191 16.02 11.40 -35.80
CA PRO A 191 17.07 12.41 -35.71
C PRO A 191 16.59 13.48 -34.76
N ALA A 192 17.21 13.49 -33.58
CA ALA A 192 16.99 14.52 -32.62
C ALA A 192 17.20 15.80 -33.43
N ARG A 193 16.23 16.72 -33.37
CA ARG A 193 16.60 18.12 -33.49
C ARG A 193 17.84 18.23 -32.63
N VAL A 194 18.96 18.56 -33.28
CA VAL A 194 20.20 18.92 -32.64
C VAL A 194 19.84 20.13 -31.81
N ILE A 195 19.31 19.89 -30.61
CA ILE A 195 19.35 20.86 -29.53
C ILE A 195 20.82 20.82 -29.19
N ASP A 196 21.50 21.78 -29.81
CA ASP A 196 22.90 22.08 -29.67
C ASP A 196 23.31 21.79 -28.21
N ASN A 197 24.03 20.70 -28.03
CA ASN A 197 24.50 20.23 -26.74
C ASN A 197 25.74 21.04 -26.36
N GLN A 198 25.69 22.36 -26.58
CA GLN A 198 26.43 23.30 -25.77
C GLN A 198 25.94 23.08 -24.35
N LYS A 199 26.66 22.21 -23.63
CA LYS A 199 26.73 22.24 -22.17
C LYS A 199 26.82 23.71 -21.80
N ASN A 200 25.70 24.30 -21.37
CA ASN A 200 25.67 25.63 -20.84
C ASN A 200 26.52 25.57 -19.56
N SER A 201 27.82 25.83 -19.71
CA SER A 201 28.82 25.95 -18.64
C SER A 201 28.61 27.25 -17.88
N ALA A 202 27.35 27.58 -17.60
CA ALA A 202 26.99 28.75 -16.86
C ALA A 202 27.51 28.59 -15.43
N PRO A 203 28.35 29.52 -14.94
CA PRO A 203 28.92 29.43 -13.59
C PRO A 203 27.87 29.64 -12.49
N PHE A 204 26.70 30.18 -12.83
CA PHE A 204 25.60 30.46 -11.91
C PHE A 204 24.28 29.87 -12.39
N TRP A 205 23.48 29.43 -11.43
CA TRP A 205 22.18 28.81 -11.68
C TRP A 205 21.15 29.29 -10.67
N VAL A 206 19.93 29.58 -11.12
CA VAL A 206 18.81 29.89 -10.24
C VAL A 206 17.80 28.74 -10.30
N TYR A 207 17.58 28.10 -9.16
CA TYR A 207 16.50 27.14 -8.95
C TYR A 207 15.23 27.87 -8.54
N ARG A 208 14.08 27.45 -9.08
CA ARG A 208 12.75 27.94 -8.71
C ARG A 208 11.79 26.78 -8.49
N ASN A 209 10.98 26.90 -7.45
CA ASN A 209 9.78 26.09 -7.25
C ASN A 209 8.55 26.99 -7.18
N SER A 210 7.63 26.85 -8.13
CA SER A 210 6.43 27.69 -8.23
C SER A 210 5.40 27.40 -7.15
N VAL A 211 5.29 26.14 -6.71
CA VAL A 211 4.28 25.71 -5.72
C VAL A 211 4.59 26.26 -4.34
N VAL A 212 5.84 26.14 -3.89
CA VAL A 212 6.25 26.65 -2.56
C VAL A 212 6.82 28.07 -2.62
N ARG A 213 6.75 28.74 -3.78
CA ARG A 213 7.28 30.10 -4.02
C ARG A 213 8.70 30.28 -3.48
N ARG A 214 9.60 29.35 -3.81
CA ARG A 214 11.00 29.34 -3.37
C ARG A 214 11.95 29.51 -4.53
N ALA A 215 13.00 30.31 -4.34
CA ALA A 215 14.10 30.41 -5.30
C ALA A 215 15.47 30.44 -4.62
N ARG A 216 16.47 29.82 -5.25
CA ARG A 216 17.85 29.77 -4.75
C ARG A 216 18.87 30.04 -5.85
N LEU A 217 19.82 30.93 -5.59
CA LEU A 217 20.99 31.14 -6.44
C LEU A 217 22.13 30.21 -6.01
N HIS A 218 22.67 29.46 -6.96
CA HIS A 218 23.77 28.51 -6.79
C HIS A 218 24.94 28.82 -7.73
N ARG A 219 26.15 28.40 -7.33
CA ARG A 219 27.27 28.16 -8.24
C ARG A 219 27.12 26.80 -8.92
N ALA A 220 27.60 26.67 -10.15
CA ALA A 220 27.59 25.43 -10.93
C ALA A 220 28.15 24.23 -10.15
N ALA A 221 29.31 24.43 -9.49
CA ALA A 221 30.00 23.43 -8.68
C ALA A 221 29.32 23.09 -7.33
N CYS A 222 28.14 23.64 -7.03
CA CYS A 222 27.43 23.31 -5.80
C CYS A 222 26.87 21.88 -5.85
N THR A 223 27.09 21.09 -4.79
CA THR A 223 26.60 19.71 -4.64
C THR A 223 25.07 19.59 -4.72
N TYR A 224 24.34 20.67 -4.44
CA TYR A 224 22.88 20.74 -4.57
C TYR A 224 22.41 21.16 -5.98
N CYS A 225 23.28 21.82 -6.75
CA CYS A 225 22.99 22.30 -8.10
C CYS A 225 23.35 21.25 -9.16
N ASN A 226 24.58 20.73 -9.11
CA ASN A 226 25.11 19.80 -10.10
C ASN A 226 24.91 20.29 -11.54
N ASP A 227 25.38 21.51 -11.84
CA ASP A 227 25.22 22.14 -13.17
C ASP A 227 23.75 22.21 -13.65
N GLY A 228 22.82 22.51 -12.73
CA GLY A 228 21.39 22.61 -13.00
C GLY A 228 20.64 21.27 -13.02
N ALA A 229 21.30 20.15 -12.69
CA ALA A 229 20.64 18.84 -12.61
C ALA A 229 19.90 18.58 -11.29
N GLY A 230 20.16 19.39 -10.27
CA GLY A 230 19.67 19.20 -8.91
C GLY A 230 20.26 17.95 -8.21
N MET A 231 19.81 17.66 -6.99
CA MET A 231 20.29 16.50 -6.22
C MET A 231 19.90 15.15 -6.83
N HIS A 232 18.74 15.07 -7.49
CA HIS A 232 18.20 13.79 -7.94
C HIS A 232 18.55 13.46 -9.40
N ARG A 233 19.17 14.38 -10.17
CA ARG A 233 19.46 14.24 -11.62
C ARG A 233 18.27 13.82 -12.48
N VAL A 234 17.06 13.86 -11.94
CA VAL A 234 15.82 13.62 -12.66
C VAL A 234 15.44 14.95 -13.26
N GLY A 235 15.25 14.99 -14.58
CA GLY A 235 14.90 16.21 -15.30
C GLY A 235 13.75 16.97 -14.62
N SER A 236 13.77 18.30 -14.79
CA SER A 236 12.85 19.26 -14.18
C SER A 236 11.41 18.71 -14.13
N ARG A 237 10.87 18.46 -12.94
CA ARG A 237 9.43 18.18 -12.78
C ARG A 237 8.66 19.45 -13.10
N TYR A 238 7.38 19.35 -13.43
CA TYR A 238 6.52 20.49 -13.86
C TYR A 238 6.61 21.76 -12.96
N ASN A 239 7.02 21.60 -11.70
CA ASN A 239 7.11 22.68 -10.71
C ASN A 239 8.54 23.14 -10.37
N ASP A 240 9.57 22.47 -10.88
CA ASP A 240 10.98 22.73 -10.57
C ASP A 240 11.69 23.23 -11.82
N GLU A 241 12.26 24.44 -11.79
CA GLU A 241 12.97 25.05 -12.92
C GLU A 241 14.40 25.40 -12.53
N TRP A 242 15.38 25.09 -13.39
CA TRP A 242 16.76 25.54 -13.26
C TRP A 242 17.11 26.45 -14.44
N ARG A 243 17.55 27.69 -14.14
CA ARG A 243 17.91 28.67 -15.16
C ARG A 243 19.40 29.05 -15.08
N PRO A 244 20.18 28.89 -16.17
CA PRO A 244 21.60 29.22 -16.19
C PRO A 244 21.84 30.73 -16.39
N PHE A 245 22.94 31.24 -15.82
CA PHE A 245 23.42 32.61 -15.98
C PHE A 245 24.95 32.67 -16.10
N ALA A 246 25.43 33.50 -17.03
CA ALA A 246 26.86 33.72 -17.23
C ALA A 246 27.52 34.53 -16.10
N SER A 247 26.76 35.38 -15.40
CA SER A 247 27.27 36.24 -14.33
C SER A 247 26.42 36.17 -13.06
N GLU A 248 27.06 36.38 -11.90
CA GLU A 248 26.38 36.42 -10.61
C GLU A 248 25.36 37.56 -10.54
N ARG A 249 25.71 38.70 -11.14
CA ARG A 249 24.88 39.90 -11.17
C ARG A 249 23.54 39.64 -11.86
N ASP A 250 23.57 39.02 -13.04
CA ASP A 250 22.35 38.74 -13.81
C ASP A 250 21.50 37.66 -13.11
N ALA A 251 22.16 36.69 -12.49
CA ALA A 251 21.48 35.67 -11.69
C ALA A 251 20.78 36.27 -10.47
N LYS A 252 21.40 37.25 -9.78
CA LYS A 252 20.78 38.00 -8.67
C LYS A 252 19.62 38.88 -9.14
N ALA A 253 19.76 39.56 -10.28
CA ALA A 253 18.68 40.36 -10.87
C ALA A 253 17.47 39.47 -11.21
N PHE A 254 17.70 38.31 -11.82
CA PHE A 254 16.64 37.34 -12.07
C PHE A 254 16.03 36.81 -10.78
N LEU A 255 16.84 36.43 -9.78
CA LEU A 255 16.36 35.97 -8.48
C LEU A 255 15.41 37.00 -7.83
N ALA A 256 15.79 38.29 -7.84
CA ALA A 256 14.97 39.38 -7.31
C ALA A 256 13.66 39.57 -8.10
N SER A 257 13.68 39.38 -9.43
CA SER A 257 12.49 39.50 -10.28
C SER A 257 11.43 38.43 -10.05
N THR A 258 11.74 37.35 -9.33
CA THR A 258 10.78 36.25 -9.10
C THR A 258 9.58 36.63 -8.22
N GLY A 259 9.71 37.66 -7.38
CA GLY A 259 8.66 38.04 -6.42
C GLY A 259 8.35 36.96 -5.39
N TYR A 260 9.30 36.06 -5.12
CA TYR A 260 9.17 34.98 -4.16
C TYR A 260 9.68 35.43 -2.79
N ASP A 261 8.86 35.27 -1.75
CA ASP A 261 9.23 35.65 -0.37
C ASP A 261 10.43 34.85 0.15
N ASP A 262 10.59 33.62 -0.37
CA ASP A 262 11.73 32.76 -0.10
C ASP A 262 12.72 32.71 -1.29
N ALA A 263 13.11 33.87 -1.82
CA ALA A 263 14.19 34.02 -2.80
C ALA A 263 15.50 34.42 -2.12
N LYS A 264 16.49 33.51 -2.05
CA LYS A 264 17.75 33.72 -1.30
C LYS A 264 18.95 33.11 -1.99
N ASN A 265 20.15 33.53 -1.58
CA ASN A 265 21.39 32.85 -1.97
C ASN A 265 21.46 31.44 -1.33
N CYS A 266 22.06 30.47 -2.02
CA CYS A 266 22.33 29.16 -1.44
C CYS A 266 23.32 29.30 -0.27
N GLY A 267 22.93 28.90 0.94
CA GLY A 267 23.78 28.97 2.12
C GLY A 267 25.07 28.13 2.03
N VAL A 268 25.14 27.16 1.10
CA VAL A 268 26.28 26.26 0.95
C VAL A 268 27.35 26.82 0.01
N CYS A 269 26.96 27.37 -1.14
CA CYS A 269 27.92 27.82 -2.17
C CYS A 269 27.99 29.34 -2.37
N MET A 270 27.08 30.09 -1.74
CA MET A 270 26.99 31.55 -1.83
C MET A 270 27.03 32.23 -0.44
N GLY A 271 27.30 31.48 0.63
CA GLY A 271 27.53 32.03 1.97
C GLY A 271 28.83 32.82 2.06
N PRO A 272 29.01 33.65 3.10
CA PRO A 272 30.30 34.27 3.38
C PRO A 272 31.35 33.17 3.56
N ARG A 273 32.49 33.33 2.87
CA ARG A 273 33.65 32.47 3.07
C ARG A 273 34.37 32.84 4.35
#